data_AF-A0A5Q3HCH2-F1
#
_entry.id   AF-A0A5Q3HCH2-F1
#
_cell.length_a   1.000
_cell.length_b   1.000
_cell.length_c   1.000
_cell.angle_alpha   90.00
_cell.angle_beta   90.00
_cell.angle_gamma   90.00
#
_symmetry.space_group_name_H-M   'P 1'
#
loop_
_entity.id
_entity.type
_entity.pdbx_description
1 polymer ?
#
loop_
_entity_poly.entity_id
_entity_poly.type
_entity_poly.pdbx_seq_one_letter_code
_entity_poly.pdbx_strand_id
1 'polypeptide(L)'
;MKRIIKKTLLGLFGGALIVGSLGACSHGGHGWRGDAGSPEARARMVEKVGSRLDLDAAQKQKLNVLAEKLQAQRTALRGTTEPRDAFRGLFAGEKLDQAGAKKLIDEKTAALQSGSPDVIAAAADFFDNLKPEQQQKVRDFMERGRRWGYRG
;
A
#
# COMPACT_ATOMS: atom_id res chain seq x y z
N MET A 1 13.91 -29.83 13.32
CA MET A 1 12.86 -29.11 12.55
C MET A 1 12.60 -27.74 13.21
N LYS A 2 12.23 -26.69 12.43
CA LYS A 2 12.00 -25.27 12.83
C LYS A 2 13.16 -24.25 12.62
N ARG A 3 13.73 -24.18 11.41
CA ARG A 3 14.53 -23.00 10.97
C ARG A 3 13.93 -22.21 9.79
N ILE A 4 12.80 -22.66 9.24
CA ILE A 4 12.22 -22.09 8.00
C ILE A 4 11.16 -21.00 8.28
N ILE A 5 10.54 -20.97 9.47
CA ILE A 5 9.46 -20.02 9.81
C ILE A 5 9.98 -18.60 10.14
N LYS A 6 11.29 -18.41 10.32
CA LYS A 6 11.87 -17.10 10.69
C LYS A 6 12.18 -16.17 9.51
N LYS A 7 12.04 -16.60 8.24
CA LYS A 7 12.51 -15.80 7.07
C LYS A 7 11.44 -15.19 6.16
N THR A 8 10.13 -15.39 6.39
CA THR A 8 9.05 -14.88 5.50
C THR A 8 8.17 -13.78 6.12
N LEU A 9 8.61 -13.19 7.23
CA LEU A 9 7.85 -12.22 8.02
C LEU A 9 8.34 -10.77 7.83
N LEU A 10 8.72 -10.42 6.61
CA LEU A 10 9.26 -9.10 6.26
C LEU A 10 8.45 -8.48 5.14
N GLY A 11 7.73 -7.40 5.45
CA GLY A 11 7.26 -6.46 4.43
C GLY A 11 5.76 -6.39 4.13
N LEU A 12 4.84 -6.64 5.08
CA LEU A 12 3.39 -6.57 4.78
C LEU A 12 2.56 -5.57 5.58
N PHE A 13 3.16 -4.75 6.45
CA PHE A 13 2.41 -3.71 7.17
C PHE A 13 3.09 -2.33 7.18
N GLY A 14 4.42 -2.25 7.04
CA GLY A 14 5.16 -0.98 7.13
C GLY A 14 5.48 -0.27 5.80
N GLY A 15 5.09 -0.83 4.64
CA GLY A 15 5.49 -0.27 3.34
C GLY A 15 4.62 -0.64 2.14
N ALA A 16 3.71 -1.63 2.25
CA ALA A 16 2.88 -2.03 1.11
C ALA A 16 1.79 -1.01 0.77
N LEU A 17 1.40 -0.13 1.70
CA LEU A 17 0.36 0.86 1.44
C LEU A 17 0.88 2.18 0.85
N ILE A 18 2.18 2.49 0.97
CA ILE A 18 2.74 3.76 0.48
C ILE A 18 3.99 3.56 -0.42
N VAL A 19 4.70 2.42 -0.36
CA VAL A 19 5.98 2.18 -1.07
C VAL A 19 5.90 1.04 -2.10
N GLY A 20 4.71 0.60 -2.48
CA GLY A 20 4.50 -0.29 -3.63
C GLY A 20 4.59 0.42 -4.99
N SER A 21 5.23 1.58 -5.09
CA SER A 21 5.21 2.44 -6.27
C SER A 21 6.57 2.79 -6.89
N LEU A 22 7.73 2.50 -6.28
CA LEU A 22 9.01 2.95 -6.87
C LEU A 22 10.20 1.97 -6.95
N GLY A 23 10.08 0.70 -6.55
CA GLY A 23 11.09 -0.28 -6.96
C GLY A 23 11.24 -1.48 -6.06
N ALA A 24 10.89 -2.66 -6.59
CA ALA A 24 11.57 -3.89 -6.23
C ALA A 24 11.93 -4.60 -7.55
N CYS A 25 13.15 -4.28 -7.97
CA CYS A 25 14.05 -4.89 -8.93
C CYS A 25 13.57 -6.14 -9.70
N SER A 26 13.69 -6.04 -11.02
CA SER A 26 14.06 -7.13 -11.91
C SER A 26 15.12 -8.04 -11.28
N HIS A 27 14.78 -9.32 -11.05
CA HIS A 27 15.53 -10.53 -11.43
C HIS A 27 14.71 -11.77 -10.97
N GLY A 28 14.06 -12.45 -11.91
CA GLY A 28 13.80 -13.90 -11.84
C GLY A 28 12.78 -14.49 -10.84
N GLY A 29 11.67 -13.80 -10.52
CA GLY A 29 10.67 -14.31 -9.57
C GLY A 29 9.22 -14.24 -10.04
N HIS A 30 8.77 -15.22 -10.80
CA HIS A 30 7.38 -15.63 -10.99
C HIS A 30 6.70 -15.79 -9.61
N GLY A 31 5.89 -14.81 -9.19
CA GLY A 31 5.15 -14.92 -7.92
C GLY A 31 4.44 -13.65 -7.45
N TRP A 32 4.86 -12.47 -7.90
CA TRP A 32 4.25 -11.18 -7.52
C TRP A 32 3.80 -10.33 -8.71
N ARG A 33 3.40 -11.00 -9.80
CA ARG A 33 2.60 -10.42 -10.90
C ARG A 33 1.11 -10.76 -10.77
N GLY A 34 0.68 -11.24 -9.61
CA GLY A 34 -0.74 -11.35 -9.29
C GLY A 34 -1.26 -9.96 -8.98
N ASP A 35 -2.32 -9.55 -9.69
CA ASP A 35 -3.08 -8.33 -9.49
C ASP A 35 -3.14 -7.90 -8.01
N ALA A 36 -2.26 -6.97 -7.65
CA ALA A 36 -2.18 -6.40 -6.30
C ALA A 36 -3.42 -5.55 -5.95
N GLY A 37 -4.38 -5.42 -6.87
CA GLY A 37 -5.72 -4.87 -6.69
C GLY A 37 -6.84 -5.90 -6.92
N SER A 38 -6.56 -7.20 -7.00
CA SER A 38 -7.64 -8.18 -7.11
C SER A 38 -8.39 -8.31 -5.78
N PRO A 39 -9.72 -8.56 -5.80
CA PRO A 39 -10.50 -8.87 -4.60
C PRO A 39 -9.91 -10.04 -3.80
N GLU A 40 -9.31 -11.01 -4.50
CA GLU A 40 -8.67 -12.19 -3.92
C GLU A 40 -7.37 -11.85 -3.17
N ALA A 41 -6.51 -11.02 -3.75
CA ALA A 41 -5.30 -10.55 -3.09
C ALA A 41 -5.64 -9.74 -1.83
N ARG A 42 -6.68 -8.91 -1.90
CA ARG A 42 -7.21 -8.17 -0.76
C ARG A 42 -7.75 -9.08 0.33
N ALA A 43 -8.56 -10.08 -0.02
CA ALA A 43 -9.08 -11.05 0.95
C ALA A 43 -7.95 -11.81 1.67
N ARG A 44 -6.92 -12.24 0.93
CA ARG A 44 -5.72 -12.89 1.51
C ARG A 44 -4.96 -11.95 2.45
N MET A 45 -4.84 -10.67 2.09
CA MET A 45 -4.21 -9.67 2.94
C MET A 45 -4.99 -9.49 4.24
N VAL A 46 -6.31 -9.30 4.16
CA VAL A 46 -7.17 -9.11 5.33
C VAL A 46 -7.12 -10.33 6.24
N GLU A 47 -7.12 -11.54 5.69
CA GLU A 47 -7.03 -12.75 6.52
C GLU A 47 -5.67 -12.88 7.20
N LYS A 48 -4.58 -12.58 6.48
CA LYS A 48 -3.22 -12.64 7.02
C LYS A 48 -2.97 -11.59 8.10
N VAL A 49 -3.58 -10.42 7.98
CA VAL A 49 -3.46 -9.32 8.94
C VAL A 49 -4.39 -9.57 10.12
N GLY A 50 -5.62 -9.99 9.83
CA GLY A 50 -6.61 -10.40 10.82
C GLY A 50 -6.09 -11.47 11.76
N SER A 51 -5.47 -12.52 11.21
CA SER A 51 -4.83 -13.57 12.02
C SER A 51 -3.60 -13.11 12.82
N ARG A 52 -2.89 -12.06 12.38
CA ARG A 52 -1.69 -11.56 13.11
C ARG A 52 -2.03 -10.60 14.23
N LEU A 53 -3.10 -9.84 14.05
CA LEU A 53 -3.63 -8.93 15.06
C LEU A 53 -4.67 -9.62 15.95
N ASP A 54 -4.95 -10.91 15.73
CA ASP A 54 -5.99 -11.67 16.42
C ASP A 54 -7.35 -10.93 16.37
N LEU A 55 -7.71 -10.44 15.18
CA LEU A 55 -8.93 -9.66 14.96
C LEU A 55 -10.17 -10.55 15.03
N ASP A 56 -11.21 -10.04 15.69
CA ASP A 56 -12.54 -10.61 15.61
C ASP A 56 -13.24 -10.30 14.28
N ALA A 57 -14.44 -10.84 14.08
CA ALA A 57 -15.20 -10.66 12.85
C ALA A 57 -15.53 -9.19 12.54
N ALA A 58 -15.88 -8.39 13.56
CA ALA A 58 -16.22 -6.98 13.38
C ALA A 58 -14.98 -6.16 13.02
N GLN A 59 -13.85 -6.44 13.66
CA GLN A 59 -12.57 -5.79 13.37
C GLN A 59 -12.05 -6.16 11.98
N LYS A 60 -12.22 -7.42 11.54
CA LYS A 60 -11.90 -7.85 10.17
C LYS A 60 -12.76 -7.12 9.13
N GLN A 61 -14.03 -6.84 9.42
CA GLN A 61 -14.89 -6.04 8.54
C GLN A 61 -14.37 -4.61 8.39
N LYS A 62 -13.96 -3.96 9.48
CA LYS A 62 -13.36 -2.61 9.42
C LYS A 62 -12.04 -2.60 8.64
N LEU A 63 -11.22 -3.63 8.82
CA LEU A 63 -10.00 -3.82 8.04
C LEU A 63 -10.29 -4.01 6.54
N ASN A 64 -11.35 -4.74 6.21
CA ASN A 64 -11.82 -4.86 4.83
C ASN A 64 -12.15 -3.47 4.28
N VAL A 65 -12.99 -2.68 4.93
CA VAL A 65 -13.37 -1.33 4.47
C VAL A 65 -12.13 -0.46 4.24
N LEU A 66 -11.18 -0.45 5.18
CA LEU A 66 -9.92 0.26 5.03
C LEU A 66 -9.15 -0.18 3.77
N ALA A 67 -9.02 -1.49 3.55
CA ALA A 67 -8.35 -2.04 2.38
C ALA A 67 -9.04 -1.67 1.06
N GLU A 68 -10.37 -1.56 1.07
CA GLU A 68 -11.21 -1.11 -0.05
C GLU A 68 -10.89 0.33 -0.43
N LYS A 69 -10.87 1.22 0.56
CA LYS A 69 -10.57 2.65 0.38
C LYS A 69 -9.13 2.87 -0.10
N LEU A 70 -8.17 2.15 0.46
CA LEU A 70 -6.77 2.20 0.03
C LEU A 70 -6.58 1.72 -1.41
N GLN A 71 -7.28 0.66 -1.80
CA GLN A 71 -7.26 0.17 -3.17
C GLN A 71 -7.88 1.18 -4.13
N ALA A 72 -9.04 1.75 -3.78
CA ALA A 72 -9.68 2.79 -4.58
C ALA A 72 -8.76 4.01 -4.75
N GLN A 73 -8.14 4.48 -3.67
CA GLN A 73 -7.16 5.57 -3.72
C GLN A 73 -5.96 5.21 -4.60
N ARG A 74 -5.41 3.99 -4.49
CA ARG A 74 -4.30 3.54 -5.36
C ARG A 74 -4.69 3.52 -6.83
N THR A 75 -5.90 3.06 -7.17
CA THR A 75 -6.39 3.04 -8.55
C THR A 75 -6.56 4.47 -9.08
N ALA A 76 -7.14 5.37 -8.29
CA ALA A 76 -7.26 6.79 -8.64
C ALA A 76 -5.88 7.45 -8.85
N LEU A 77 -4.91 7.12 -7.99
CA LEU A 77 -3.54 7.61 -8.11
C LEU A 77 -2.74 6.97 -9.24
N ARG A 78 -3.08 5.77 -9.70
CA ARG A 78 -2.46 5.19 -10.90
C ARG A 78 -2.94 5.96 -12.13
N GLY A 79 -4.24 6.26 -12.20
CA GLY A 79 -4.88 6.85 -13.38
C GLY A 79 -5.02 5.83 -14.52
N THR A 80 -5.33 6.32 -15.72
CA THR A 80 -5.57 5.48 -16.92
C THR A 80 -4.29 5.05 -17.64
N THR A 81 -3.20 5.81 -17.51
CA THR A 81 -1.91 5.54 -18.16
C THR A 81 -0.95 4.88 -17.20
N GLU A 82 -0.15 3.91 -17.69
CA GLU A 82 0.97 3.38 -16.92
C GLU A 82 1.89 4.52 -16.46
N PRO A 83 2.17 4.68 -15.15
CA PRO A 83 2.93 5.81 -14.62
C PRO A 83 4.29 5.99 -15.29
N ARG A 84 4.91 4.89 -15.72
CA ARG A 84 6.20 4.90 -16.44
C ARG A 84 6.07 5.45 -17.85
N ASP A 85 4.99 5.16 -18.56
CA ASP A 85 4.80 5.61 -19.93
C ASP A 85 4.40 7.08 -19.95
N ALA A 86 3.55 7.51 -19.01
CA ALA A 86 3.25 8.93 -18.80
C ALA A 86 4.53 9.74 -18.48
N PHE A 87 5.41 9.21 -17.63
CA PHE A 87 6.68 9.86 -17.30
C PHE A 87 7.65 9.89 -18.47
N ARG A 88 7.79 8.79 -19.23
CA ARG A 88 8.61 8.74 -20.45
C ARG A 88 8.12 9.73 -21.51
N GLY A 89 6.80 9.91 -21.65
CA GLY A 89 6.20 10.87 -22.56
C GLY A 89 6.68 12.30 -22.34
N LEU A 90 7.04 12.68 -21.10
CA LEU A 90 7.55 14.01 -20.78
C LEU A 90 8.90 14.32 -21.46
N PHE A 91 9.67 13.29 -21.80
CA PHE A 91 11.00 13.37 -22.42
C PHE A 91 11.00 13.01 -23.90
N ALA A 92 9.83 12.82 -24.52
CA ALA A 92 9.73 12.37 -25.91
C ALA A 92 10.08 13.47 -26.93
N GLY A 93 10.03 14.75 -26.53
CA GLY A 93 10.37 15.89 -27.37
C GLY A 93 11.83 16.34 -27.20
N GLU A 94 12.24 17.33 -28.01
CA GLU A 94 13.56 17.97 -27.91
C GLU A 94 13.81 18.68 -26.56
N LYS A 95 12.72 19.06 -25.89
CA LYS A 95 12.72 19.70 -24.57
C LYS A 95 11.75 18.95 -23.66
N LEU A 96 12.01 19.06 -22.36
CA LEU A 96 11.09 18.56 -21.33
C LEU A 96 9.72 19.22 -21.46
N ASP A 97 8.66 18.42 -21.51
CA ASP A 97 7.29 18.91 -21.44
C ASP A 97 6.93 19.33 -20.00
N GLN A 98 7.26 20.58 -19.67
CA GLN A 98 6.96 21.16 -18.36
C GLN A 98 5.45 21.27 -18.09
N ALA A 99 4.65 21.51 -19.13
CA ALA A 99 3.20 21.63 -19.01
C ALA A 99 2.57 20.27 -18.70
N GLY A 100 2.99 19.21 -19.40
CA GLY A 100 2.61 17.83 -19.13
C GLY A 100 3.04 17.38 -17.73
N ALA A 101 4.26 17.73 -17.31
CA ALA A 101 4.76 17.40 -15.97
C ALA A 101 3.91 18.05 -14.88
N LYS A 102 3.58 19.35 -15.03
CA LYS A 102 2.69 20.06 -14.10
C LYS A 102 1.30 19.42 -14.05
N LYS A 103 0.72 19.12 -15.21
CA LYS A 103 -0.60 18.48 -15.31
C LYS A 103 -0.65 17.15 -14.56
N LEU A 104 0.38 16.30 -14.72
CA LEU A 104 0.45 15.02 -14.00
C LEU A 104 0.45 15.23 -12.48
N ILE A 105 1.22 16.20 -11.97
CA ILE A 105 1.26 16.50 -10.54
C ILE A 105 -0.09 17.03 -10.04
N ASP A 106 -0.72 17.93 -10.79
CA ASP A 106 -2.02 18.50 -10.45
C ASP A 106 -3.10 17.40 -10.36
N GLU A 107 -3.11 16.46 -11.32
CA GLU A 107 -4.03 15.31 -11.33
C GLU A 107 -3.82 14.38 -10.12
N LYS A 108 -2.55 14.06 -9.78
CA LYS A 108 -2.26 13.24 -8.58
C LYS A 108 -2.65 13.97 -7.32
N THR A 109 -2.42 15.27 -7.25
CA THR A 109 -2.75 16.10 -6.10
C THR A 109 -4.26 16.17 -5.89
N ALA A 110 -5.04 16.36 -6.96
CA ALA A 110 -6.50 16.34 -6.91
C ALA A 110 -7.04 14.96 -6.45
N ALA A 111 -6.47 13.87 -6.98
CA ALA A 111 -6.85 12.51 -6.56
C ALA A 111 -6.48 12.23 -5.09
N LEU A 112 -5.36 12.75 -4.61
CA LEU A 112 -5.00 12.69 -3.19
C LEU A 112 -5.98 13.48 -2.34
N GLN A 113 -6.28 14.72 -2.71
CA GLN A 113 -7.17 15.59 -1.94
C GLN A 113 -8.59 15.01 -1.83
N SER A 114 -9.10 14.41 -2.91
CA SER A 114 -10.44 13.80 -2.90
C SER A 114 -10.50 12.48 -2.12
N GLY A 115 -9.47 11.63 -2.22
CA GLY A 115 -9.47 10.30 -1.60
C GLY A 115 -8.94 10.24 -0.17
N SER A 116 -8.11 11.20 0.25
CA SER A 116 -7.46 11.16 1.56
C SER A 116 -8.42 11.17 2.75
N PRO A 117 -9.49 11.99 2.78
CA PRO A 117 -10.43 12.01 3.91
C PRO A 117 -11.06 10.64 4.19
N ASP A 118 -11.47 9.93 3.15
CA ASP A 118 -12.08 8.60 3.25
C ASP A 118 -11.11 7.55 3.81
N VAL A 119 -9.86 7.58 3.35
CA VAL A 119 -8.83 6.65 3.82
C VAL A 119 -8.46 6.93 5.27
N ILE A 120 -8.37 8.21 5.65
CA ILE A 120 -8.11 8.62 7.03
C ILE A 120 -9.26 8.18 7.94
N ALA A 121 -10.51 8.41 7.54
CA ALA A 121 -11.69 8.01 8.30
C ALA A 121 -11.75 6.48 8.49
N ALA A 122 -11.52 5.70 7.43
CA ALA A 122 -11.51 4.24 7.54
C ALA A 122 -10.33 3.72 8.38
N ALA A 123 -9.18 4.38 8.35
CA ALA A 123 -8.03 4.03 9.16
C ALA A 123 -8.29 4.30 10.66
N ALA A 124 -8.90 5.45 10.96
CA ALA A 124 -9.33 5.79 12.31
C ALA A 124 -10.37 4.78 12.83
N ASP A 125 -11.43 4.51 12.05
CA ASP A 125 -12.47 3.56 12.46
C ASP A 125 -11.89 2.16 12.72
N PHE A 126 -10.96 1.68 11.88
CA PHE A 126 -10.26 0.42 12.13
C PHE A 126 -9.45 0.48 13.43
N PHE A 127 -8.56 1.47 13.58
CA PHE A 127 -7.62 1.53 14.70
C PHE A 127 -8.30 1.77 16.06
N ASP A 128 -9.29 2.65 16.11
CA ASP A 128 -9.99 3.04 17.33
C ASP A 128 -10.87 1.90 17.88
N ASN A 129 -11.24 0.94 17.03
CA ASN A 129 -12.00 -0.26 17.42
C ASN A 129 -11.12 -1.49 17.69
N LEU A 130 -9.79 -1.32 17.67
CA LEU A 130 -8.87 -2.33 18.15
C LEU A 130 -8.74 -2.29 19.66
N LYS A 131 -8.51 -3.45 20.28
CA LYS A 131 -8.12 -3.55 21.68
C LYS A 131 -6.73 -2.94 21.88
N PRO A 132 -6.39 -2.46 23.09
CA PRO A 132 -5.08 -1.85 23.36
C PRO A 132 -3.87 -2.71 22.92
N GLU A 133 -3.94 -4.03 23.15
CA GLU A 133 -2.89 -4.97 22.73
C GLU A 133 -2.75 -5.06 21.20
N GLN A 134 -3.86 -4.99 20.47
CA GLN A 134 -3.89 -5.03 19.02
C GLN A 134 -3.38 -3.71 18.43
N GLN A 135 -3.75 -2.58 19.02
CA GLN A 135 -3.20 -1.27 18.68
C GLN A 135 -1.67 -1.24 18.86
N GLN A 136 -1.16 -1.82 19.95
CA GLN A 136 0.28 -1.93 20.17
C GLN A 136 0.95 -2.79 19.09
N LYS A 137 0.36 -3.92 18.69
CA LYS A 137 0.86 -4.72 17.56
C LYS A 137 0.93 -3.89 16.27
N VAL A 138 -0.07 -3.06 15.98
CA VAL A 138 -0.06 -2.17 14.81
C VAL A 138 1.10 -1.17 14.89
N ARG A 139 1.32 -0.53 16.06
CA ARG A 139 2.45 0.39 16.28
C ARG A 139 3.80 -0.29 16.08
N ASP A 140 3.99 -1.45 16.71
CA ASP A 140 5.18 -2.28 16.55
C ASP A 140 5.48 -2.62 15.08
N PHE A 141 4.44 -2.94 14.30
CA PHE A 141 4.60 -3.24 12.88
C PHE A 141 5.08 -2.01 12.08
N MET A 142 4.60 -0.82 12.42
CA MET A 142 5.05 0.43 11.79
C MET A 142 6.52 0.72 12.13
N GLU A 143 6.94 0.50 13.38
CA GLU A 143 8.32 0.71 13.81
C GLU A 143 9.29 -0.28 13.17
N ARG A 144 8.91 -1.56 13.09
CA ARG A 144 9.75 -2.61 12.48
C ARG A 144 10.00 -2.36 10.99
N GLY A 145 9.08 -1.70 10.30
CA GLY A 145 9.26 -1.28 8.90
C GLY A 145 10.36 -0.23 8.70
N ARG A 146 10.61 0.62 9.70
CA ARG A 146 11.62 1.69 9.62
C ARG A 146 13.06 1.20 9.78
N ARG A 147 13.26 0.00 10.35
CA ARG A 147 14.61 -0.55 10.63
C ARG A 147 15.40 -0.94 9.37
N TRP A 148 14.78 -0.89 8.19
CA TRP A 148 15.40 -1.24 6.90
C TRP A 148 15.90 -0.02 6.10
N GLY A 149 15.65 1.21 6.58
CA GLY A 149 16.16 2.44 5.97
C GLY A 149 17.45 3.00 6.60
N TYR A 150 18.00 2.33 7.62
CA TYR A 150 19.25 2.70 8.31
C TYR A 150 20.21 1.51 8.29
N ARG A 151 20.79 1.25 7.13
CA ARG A 151 22.15 0.72 7.00
C ARG A 151 22.83 1.62 5.99
N GLY A 152 23.86 2.33 6.46
CA GLY A 152 24.70 3.17 5.61
C GLY A 152 25.38 2.37 4.50
#